data_AF-K1ZPE2-F1
#
_entry.id   AF-K1ZPE2-F1
#
_cell.length_a   1.000
_cell.length_b   1.000
_cell.length_c   1.000
_cell.angle_alpha   90.00
_cell.angle_beta   90.00
_cell.angle_gamma   90.00
#
_symmetry.space_group_name_H-M   'P 1'
#
loop_
_entity.id
_entity.type
_entity.pdbx_description
1 polymer ?
#
loop_
_entity_poly.entity_id
_entity_poly.type
_entity_poly.pdbx_seq_one_letter_code
_entity_poly.pdbx_strand_id
1 'polypeptide(L)'
;MTTEKLSYHKKPEIYKLLATNIQKQSLHSAVRRLALTSRQTNLERSQISEKLARQFADQKMRILLIKSDPAGVKGDLHGGLTHLMAQLTGRPITAGQVMDYGLLDLFFLIYFQGQTGNLFLTGHDKRVYHGAFHDGILCHLEVPSCDLTRNLPYFESYGFDKIKQLKELSLKKQVPLIDLLIKSDCLGKQDLALGYSSELRRLFLSITEESLASFRFVPARLKHWRRVPALFDHQFIFQNEKLRAHNFVARCIHLNTHQKDSYLYMMARGSHDYKFCHEKTFREVQRLIQILGHQFDQIVIDAPGLSGGQDGEIFSRLSDGVVLVVDGAEDSSAVIQTMMRRLQDANVNVLGTVLNGA
;
A
#
# COMPACT_ATOMS: atom_id res chain seq x y z
N MET A 1 12.80 -3.73 35.96
CA MET A 1 13.53 -4.04 34.70
C MET A 1 14.78 -3.19 34.70
N THR A 2 15.92 -3.86 34.69
CA THR A 2 17.27 -3.32 34.90
C THR A 2 17.68 -2.38 33.78
N THR A 3 18.01 -1.14 34.14
CA THR A 3 18.64 -0.13 33.29
C THR A 3 20.14 -0.44 33.19
N GLU A 4 20.54 -1.21 32.17
CA GLU A 4 21.95 -1.31 31.80
C GLU A 4 22.39 -0.01 31.11
N LYS A 5 23.21 0.77 31.84
CA LYS A 5 24.00 1.88 31.29
C LYS A 5 25.08 1.29 30.36
N LEU A 6 24.85 1.33 29.06
CA LEU A 6 25.85 0.97 28.05
C LEU A 6 26.65 2.20 27.63
N SER A 7 27.99 2.12 27.77
CA SER A 7 28.93 3.21 27.65
C SER A 7 29.25 3.64 26.20
N TYR A 8 29.77 4.87 26.10
CA TYR A 8 29.94 5.76 24.95
C TYR A 8 30.76 5.28 23.73
N HIS A 9 31.28 4.05 23.72
CA HIS A 9 32.21 3.57 22.67
C HIS A 9 31.58 2.65 21.60
N LYS A 10 30.25 2.54 21.56
CA LYS A 10 29.53 1.53 20.73
C LYS A 10 28.47 2.11 19.78
N LYS A 11 28.70 3.30 19.20
CA LYS A 11 27.72 3.94 18.29
C LYS A 11 27.24 3.03 17.13
N PRO A 12 28.09 2.25 16.41
CA PRO A 12 27.62 1.32 15.39
C PRO A 12 26.85 0.11 15.94
N GLU A 13 27.24 -0.40 17.11
CA GLU A 13 26.60 -1.56 17.73
C GLU A 13 25.19 -1.28 18.22
N ILE A 14 24.89 -0.05 18.64
CA ILE A 14 23.54 0.35 19.08
C ILE A 14 22.55 0.30 17.92
N TYR A 15 22.91 0.84 16.75
CA TYR A 15 22.04 0.77 15.57
C TYR A 15 21.92 -0.66 15.04
N LYS A 16 22.99 -1.45 15.13
CA LYS A 16 22.95 -2.88 14.80
C LYS A 16 22.03 -3.66 15.75
N LEU A 17 22.07 -3.36 17.05
CA LEU A 17 21.19 -3.95 18.07
C LEU A 17 19.73 -3.52 17.86
N LEU A 18 19.49 -2.25 17.57
CA LEU A 18 18.16 -1.73 17.25
C LEU A 18 17.58 -2.38 16.00
N ALA A 19 18.35 -2.45 14.90
CA ALA A 19 17.98 -3.15 13.69
C ALA A 19 17.64 -4.63 13.98
N THR A 20 18.50 -5.31 14.76
CA THR A 20 18.31 -6.71 15.15
C THR A 20 17.05 -6.90 16.01
N ASN A 21 16.77 -5.99 16.95
CA ASN A 21 15.60 -6.07 17.83
C ASN A 21 14.30 -5.78 17.08
N ILE A 22 14.31 -4.81 16.17
CA ILE A 22 13.17 -4.52 15.29
C ILE A 22 12.92 -5.73 14.37
N GLN A 23 13.97 -6.37 13.85
CA GLN A 23 13.83 -7.61 13.06
C GLN A 23 13.29 -8.78 13.88
N LYS A 24 13.75 -8.97 15.12
CA LYS A 24 13.20 -9.97 16.03
C LYS A 24 11.71 -9.73 16.32
N GLN A 25 11.30 -8.48 16.49
CA GLN A 25 9.88 -8.12 16.56
C GLN A 25 9.16 -8.35 15.23
N SER A 26 9.85 -8.12 14.10
CA SER A 26 9.31 -8.34 12.74
C SER A 26 8.95 -9.81 12.47
N LEU A 27 9.54 -10.76 13.21
CA LEU A 27 9.17 -12.18 13.18
C LEU A 27 7.83 -12.48 13.87
N HIS A 28 7.36 -11.60 14.76
CA HIS A 28 6.12 -11.77 15.54
C HIS A 28 5.00 -10.82 15.10
N SER A 29 5.35 -9.61 14.63
CA SER A 29 4.46 -8.67 13.94
C SER A 29 5.24 -8.09 12.76
N ALA A 30 4.82 -8.32 11.52
CA ALA A 30 5.59 -7.93 10.33
C ALA A 30 5.70 -6.39 10.17
N VAL A 31 6.59 -5.75 10.93
CA VAL A 31 6.88 -4.31 10.84
C VAL A 31 7.65 -4.04 9.55
N ARG A 32 6.92 -3.79 8.47
CA ARG A 32 7.52 -3.52 7.15
C ARG A 32 7.81 -2.04 6.95
N ARG A 33 7.03 -1.18 7.59
CA ARG A 33 7.11 0.29 7.48
C ARG A 33 7.48 0.84 8.85
N LEU A 34 8.68 1.37 8.97
CA LEU A 34 9.21 1.93 10.20
C LEU A 34 9.36 3.44 10.05
N ALA A 35 8.71 4.23 10.90
CA ALA A 35 8.93 5.67 10.95
C ALA A 35 9.84 6.07 12.11
N LEU A 36 10.70 7.07 11.88
CA LEU A 36 11.49 7.73 12.91
C LEU A 36 11.00 9.16 13.03
N THR A 37 10.61 9.57 14.23
CA THR A 37 10.20 10.94 14.54
C THR A 37 10.91 11.42 15.81
N SER A 38 10.84 12.72 16.11
CA SER A 38 11.53 13.39 17.21
C SER A 38 10.71 14.60 17.67
N ARG A 39 11.15 15.31 18.71
CA ARG A 39 10.50 16.56 19.11
C ARG A 39 10.55 17.60 18.00
N GLN A 40 11.76 17.96 17.57
CA GLN A 40 11.99 18.92 16.50
C GLN A 40 12.57 18.20 15.28
N THR A 41 12.35 18.79 14.11
CA THR A 41 13.03 18.35 12.90
C THR A 41 14.51 18.69 13.02
N ASN A 42 15.36 17.67 13.15
CA ASN A 42 16.81 17.84 13.32
C ASN A 42 17.61 16.92 12.39
N LEU A 43 18.83 17.34 12.09
CA LEU A 43 19.75 16.59 11.22
C LEU A 43 20.11 15.22 11.83
N GLU A 44 20.12 15.14 13.15
CA GLU A 44 20.53 13.94 13.88
C GLU A 44 19.54 12.78 13.71
N ARG A 45 18.22 13.03 13.76
CA ARG A 45 17.20 12.03 13.41
C ARG A 45 17.39 11.52 11.98
N SER A 46 17.62 12.43 11.03
CA SER A 46 17.88 12.07 9.63
C SER A 46 19.17 11.24 9.47
N GLN A 47 20.20 11.50 10.28
CA GLN A 47 21.40 10.67 10.30
C GLN A 47 21.12 9.27 10.90
N ILE A 48 20.29 9.19 11.95
CA ILE A 48 19.89 7.91 12.55
C ILE A 48 19.08 7.07 11.56
N SER A 49 18.10 7.66 10.87
CA SER A 49 17.30 6.98 9.86
C SER A 49 18.15 6.50 8.68
N GLU A 50 19.10 7.31 8.20
CA GLU A 50 20.08 6.88 7.19
C GLU A 50 20.97 5.74 7.65
N LYS A 51 21.51 5.81 8.88
CA LYS A 51 22.36 4.74 9.42
C LYS A 51 21.59 3.44 9.57
N LEU A 52 20.36 3.52 10.08
CA LEU A 52 19.48 2.35 10.22
C LEU A 52 19.17 1.72 8.85
N ALA A 53 18.81 2.54 7.85
CA ALA A 53 18.54 2.07 6.51
C ALA A 53 19.78 1.40 5.87
N ARG A 54 20.98 1.94 6.08
CA ARG A 54 22.24 1.30 5.65
C ARG A 54 22.47 -0.03 6.34
N GLN A 55 22.24 -0.14 7.66
CA GLN A 55 22.39 -1.41 8.37
C GLN A 55 21.47 -2.50 7.83
N PHE A 56 20.23 -2.16 7.46
CA PHE A 56 19.35 -3.11 6.80
C PHE A 56 19.81 -3.46 5.38
N ALA A 57 20.32 -2.49 4.62
CA ALA A 57 20.89 -2.72 3.30
C ALA A 57 22.17 -3.58 3.32
N ASP A 58 23.03 -3.44 4.35
CA ASP A 58 24.22 -4.27 4.57
C ASP A 58 23.85 -5.75 4.75
N GLN A 59 22.63 -6.03 5.23
CA GLN A 59 22.07 -7.37 5.34
C GLN A 59 21.37 -7.84 4.06
N LYS A 60 21.60 -7.15 2.93
CA LYS A 60 21.02 -7.42 1.61
C LYS A 60 19.49 -7.30 1.54
N MET A 61 18.87 -6.62 2.49
CA MET A 61 17.45 -6.28 2.39
C MET A 61 17.29 -5.06 1.50
N ARG A 62 16.35 -5.08 0.55
CA ARG A 62 16.02 -3.93 -0.29
C ARG A 62 15.26 -2.90 0.54
N ILE A 63 15.91 -1.77 0.82
CA ILE A 63 15.36 -0.71 1.68
C ILE A 63 14.98 0.50 0.86
N LEU A 64 13.80 1.05 1.14
CA LEU A 64 13.43 2.39 0.72
C LEU A 64 13.44 3.35 1.91
N LEU A 65 14.29 4.36 1.86
CA LEU A 65 14.31 5.47 2.80
C LEU A 65 13.52 6.66 2.23
N ILE A 66 12.40 7.01 2.86
CA ILE A 66 11.57 8.16 2.50
C ILE A 66 11.94 9.34 3.41
N LYS A 67 12.52 10.39 2.83
CA LYS A 67 12.85 11.64 3.52
C LYS A 67 11.67 12.60 3.46
N SER A 68 10.89 12.69 4.53
CA SER A 68 9.67 13.51 4.55
C SER A 68 9.88 14.95 5.04
N ASP A 69 11.10 15.29 5.46
CA ASP A 69 11.47 16.64 5.85
C ASP A 69 11.65 17.56 4.63
N PRO A 70 10.87 18.65 4.50
CA PRO A 70 11.03 19.62 3.42
C PRO A 70 12.35 20.41 3.47
N ALA A 71 12.99 20.55 4.64
CA ALA A 71 14.20 21.37 4.81
C ALA A 71 15.49 20.65 4.36
N GLY A 72 15.46 19.32 4.23
CA GLY A 72 16.64 18.49 4.00
C GLY A 72 17.02 18.24 2.53
N VAL A 73 16.29 18.79 1.56
CA VAL A 73 16.52 18.53 0.13
C VAL A 73 17.03 19.80 -0.57
N LYS A 74 18.32 20.10 -0.37
CA LYS A 74 19.08 20.95 -1.28
C LYS A 74 19.94 20.04 -2.16
N GLY A 75 19.62 19.96 -3.45
CA GLY A 75 20.40 19.24 -4.46
C GLY A 75 19.68 18.04 -5.09
N ASP A 76 19.59 18.07 -6.42
CA ASP A 76 19.49 17.00 -7.43
C ASP A 76 18.48 15.85 -7.34
N LEU A 77 17.75 15.66 -6.24
CA LEU A 77 16.64 14.70 -6.15
C LEU A 77 15.43 15.24 -6.94
N HIS A 78 15.48 15.15 -8.27
CA HIS A 78 14.34 15.44 -9.14
C HIS A 78 13.31 14.32 -8.96
N GLY A 79 12.09 14.68 -8.54
CA GLY A 79 11.04 13.71 -8.21
C GLY A 79 10.92 13.46 -6.70
N GLY A 80 10.16 12.43 -6.31
CA GLY A 80 9.92 12.09 -4.91
C GLY A 80 8.49 11.64 -4.67
N LEU A 81 8.10 11.50 -3.40
CA LEU A 81 6.79 11.00 -3.00
C LEU A 81 5.66 11.82 -3.63
N THR A 82 5.72 13.14 -3.54
CA THR A 82 4.67 14.01 -4.09
C THR A 82 4.64 14.03 -5.61
N HIS A 83 5.79 13.87 -6.28
CA HIS A 83 5.83 13.82 -7.74
C HIS A 83 5.31 12.47 -8.27
N LEU A 84 5.68 11.37 -7.60
CA LEU A 84 5.13 10.04 -7.84
C LEU A 84 3.60 10.07 -7.67
N MET A 85 3.11 10.64 -6.57
CA MET A 85 1.67 10.85 -6.36
C MET A 85 1.03 11.61 -7.52
N ALA A 86 1.62 12.72 -7.97
CA ALA A 86 1.08 13.51 -9.08
C ALA A 86 1.07 12.75 -10.41
N GLN A 87 2.10 11.95 -10.70
CA GLN A 87 2.16 11.10 -11.89
C GLN A 87 1.07 10.01 -11.86
N LEU A 88 0.85 9.39 -10.70
CA LEU A 88 -0.11 8.31 -10.53
C LEU A 88 -1.55 8.82 -10.47
N THR A 89 -1.81 10.03 -9.93
CA THR A 89 -3.16 10.63 -9.91
C THR A 89 -3.50 11.39 -11.19
N GLY A 90 -2.50 11.98 -11.85
CA GLY A 90 -2.67 12.84 -13.02
C GLY A 90 -3.08 12.12 -14.31
N ARG A 91 -3.12 10.78 -14.31
CA ARG A 91 -3.56 9.96 -15.45
C ARG A 91 -4.82 9.18 -15.10
N PRO A 92 -6.02 9.68 -15.45
CA PRO A 92 -7.24 8.91 -15.26
C PRO A 92 -7.24 7.71 -16.21
N ILE A 93 -7.41 6.51 -15.66
CA ILE A 93 -7.61 5.30 -16.46
C ILE A 93 -8.98 5.40 -17.14
N THR A 94 -8.98 5.62 -18.46
CA THR A 94 -10.22 5.70 -19.27
C THR A 94 -10.22 4.69 -20.40
N ALA A 95 -9.20 4.69 -21.25
CA ALA A 95 -8.98 3.67 -22.27
C ALA A 95 -7.50 3.67 -22.73
N GLY A 96 -7.04 2.56 -23.28
CA GLY A 96 -5.67 2.44 -23.81
C GLY A 96 -5.33 1.01 -24.22
N GLN A 97 -4.06 0.78 -24.58
CA GLN A 97 -3.53 -0.56 -24.80
C GLN A 97 -3.07 -1.17 -23.48
N VAL A 98 -3.26 -2.47 -23.29
CA VAL A 98 -2.79 -3.15 -22.08
C VAL A 98 -1.26 -3.14 -22.03
N MET A 99 -0.56 -3.25 -23.17
CA MET A 99 0.91 -3.23 -23.19
C MET A 99 1.55 -1.94 -22.63
N ASP A 100 0.85 -0.80 -22.71
CA ASP A 100 1.38 0.49 -22.23
C ASP A 100 1.41 0.58 -20.69
N TYR A 101 0.56 -0.19 -20.02
CA TYR A 101 0.41 -0.19 -18.56
C TYR A 101 0.85 -1.52 -17.95
N GLY A 102 0.34 -2.63 -18.48
CA GLY A 102 0.36 -3.94 -17.86
C GLY A 102 -0.90 -4.18 -17.05
N LEU A 103 -1.30 -5.45 -16.87
CA LEU A 103 -2.56 -5.78 -16.21
C LEU A 103 -2.54 -5.33 -14.75
N LEU A 104 -1.43 -5.54 -14.03
CA LEU A 104 -1.32 -5.10 -12.64
C LEU A 104 -1.38 -3.59 -12.49
N ASP A 105 -0.82 -2.83 -13.43
CA ASP A 105 -0.81 -1.37 -13.35
C ASP A 105 -2.22 -0.81 -13.49
N LEU A 106 -3.06 -1.42 -14.32
CA LEU A 106 -4.47 -1.05 -14.42
C LEU A 106 -5.21 -1.25 -13.09
N PHE A 107 -5.07 -2.43 -12.49
CA PHE A 107 -5.69 -2.74 -11.20
C PHE A 107 -5.13 -1.86 -10.08
N PHE A 108 -3.81 -1.64 -10.07
CA PHE A 108 -3.12 -0.74 -9.15
C PHE A 108 -3.66 0.67 -9.25
N LEU A 109 -3.73 1.25 -10.45
CA LEU A 109 -4.12 2.65 -10.63
C LEU A 109 -5.61 2.85 -10.29
N ILE A 110 -6.48 1.88 -10.61
CA ILE A 110 -7.89 1.88 -10.17
C ILE A 110 -7.98 1.83 -8.64
N TYR A 111 -7.20 0.96 -8.00
CA TYR A 111 -7.11 0.83 -6.54
C TYR A 111 -6.58 2.12 -5.88
N PHE A 112 -5.44 2.61 -6.35
CA PHE A 112 -4.76 3.78 -5.85
C PHE A 112 -5.66 5.02 -5.93
N GLN A 113 -6.27 5.27 -7.08
CA GLN A 113 -7.18 6.40 -7.31
C GLN A 113 -8.57 6.22 -6.68
N GLY A 114 -8.88 5.05 -6.09
CA GLY A 114 -10.19 4.77 -5.47
C GLY A 114 -11.34 4.82 -6.47
N GLN A 115 -11.11 4.45 -7.73
CA GLN A 115 -12.13 4.58 -8.76
C GLN A 115 -13.27 3.57 -8.56
N THR A 116 -14.50 3.99 -8.85
CA THR A 116 -15.68 3.11 -8.85
C THR A 116 -16.24 3.04 -10.27
N GLY A 117 -16.35 1.83 -10.81
CA GLY A 117 -16.75 1.64 -12.20
C GLY A 117 -16.49 0.24 -12.73
N ASN A 118 -16.55 0.12 -14.04
CA ASN A 118 -16.37 -1.13 -14.77
C ASN A 118 -15.13 -1.04 -15.66
N LEU A 119 -14.20 -1.98 -15.48
CA LEU A 119 -13.08 -2.22 -16.38
C LEU A 119 -13.49 -3.28 -17.40
N PHE A 120 -13.29 -2.99 -18.68
CA PHE A 120 -13.43 -3.94 -19.77
C PHE A 120 -12.06 -4.17 -20.37
N LEU A 121 -11.60 -5.42 -20.43
CA LEU A 121 -10.37 -5.80 -21.11
C LEU A 121 -10.76 -6.58 -22.36
N THR A 122 -10.22 -6.22 -23.51
CA THR A 122 -10.49 -6.89 -24.78
C THR A 122 -9.26 -7.70 -25.18
N GLY A 123 -9.44 -9.01 -25.33
CA GLY A 123 -8.41 -9.92 -25.81
C GLY A 123 -8.09 -9.74 -27.28
N HIS A 124 -6.92 -10.20 -27.71
CA HIS A 124 -6.55 -10.29 -29.13
C HIS A 124 -7.53 -11.17 -29.93
N ASP A 125 -8.18 -12.13 -29.26
CA ASP A 125 -9.23 -13.00 -29.80
C ASP A 125 -10.63 -12.36 -29.78
N LYS A 126 -10.72 -11.05 -29.50
CA LYS A 126 -11.96 -10.26 -29.33
C LYS A 126 -12.84 -10.68 -28.15
N ARG A 127 -12.38 -11.56 -27.27
CA ARG A 127 -13.12 -11.88 -26.04
C ARG A 127 -13.02 -10.73 -25.06
N VAL A 128 -14.11 -10.45 -24.35
CA VAL A 128 -14.17 -9.35 -23.40
C VAL A 128 -14.20 -9.89 -21.98
N TYR A 129 -13.25 -9.44 -21.16
CA TYR A 129 -13.21 -9.66 -19.73
C TYR A 129 -13.81 -8.44 -19.04
N HIS A 130 -14.61 -8.66 -18.00
CA HIS A 130 -15.28 -7.59 -17.27
C HIS A 130 -14.89 -7.61 -15.80
N GLY A 131 -14.40 -6.49 -15.29
CA GLY A 131 -14.06 -6.30 -13.88
C GLY A 131 -14.88 -5.17 -13.28
N ALA A 132 -15.55 -5.39 -12.14
CA ALA A 132 -16.26 -4.35 -11.42
C ALA A 132 -15.47 -3.89 -10.19
N PHE A 133 -15.37 -2.58 -10.00
CA PHE A 133 -14.58 -1.97 -8.92
C PHE A 133 -15.42 -1.00 -8.08
N HIS A 134 -15.24 -1.06 -6.76
CA HIS A 134 -15.85 -0.15 -5.79
C HIS A 134 -14.78 0.43 -4.86
N ASP A 135 -14.64 1.77 -4.83
CA ASP A 135 -13.55 2.48 -4.14
C ASP A 135 -12.17 1.86 -4.43
N GLY A 136 -11.95 1.49 -5.69
CA GLY A 136 -10.71 0.87 -6.17
C GLY A 136 -10.55 -0.62 -5.85
N ILE A 137 -11.43 -1.23 -5.07
CA ILE A 137 -11.39 -2.66 -4.74
C ILE A 137 -12.06 -3.44 -5.87
N LEU A 138 -11.40 -4.50 -6.35
CA LEU A 138 -12.02 -5.45 -7.29
C LEU A 138 -13.12 -6.22 -6.57
N CYS A 139 -14.35 -6.14 -7.07
CA CYS A 139 -15.48 -6.81 -6.45
C CYS A 139 -16.10 -7.89 -7.34
N HIS A 140 -15.81 -7.88 -8.63
CA HIS A 140 -16.23 -8.92 -9.57
C HIS A 140 -15.29 -9.01 -10.75
N LEU A 141 -15.16 -10.23 -11.29
CA LEU A 141 -14.38 -10.52 -12.47
C LEU A 141 -15.10 -11.60 -13.28
N GLU A 142 -15.44 -11.28 -14.51
CA GLU A 142 -16.02 -12.18 -15.49
C GLU A 142 -14.97 -12.48 -16.57
N VAL A 143 -14.70 -13.77 -16.76
CA VAL A 143 -13.68 -14.27 -17.69
C VAL A 143 -14.38 -15.14 -18.74
N PRO A 144 -14.30 -14.82 -20.05
CA PRO A 144 -15.10 -15.47 -21.08
C PRO A 144 -14.86 -16.98 -21.26
N SER A 145 -13.69 -17.50 -20.85
CA SER A 145 -13.37 -18.93 -20.86
C SER A 145 -13.68 -19.66 -19.54
N CYS A 146 -13.87 -18.91 -18.46
CA CYS A 146 -14.14 -19.44 -17.13
C CYS A 146 -15.53 -19.01 -16.69
N ASP A 147 -16.47 -19.91 -16.92
CA ASP A 147 -17.80 -19.78 -16.34
C ASP A 147 -17.66 -19.90 -14.82
N LEU A 148 -17.87 -18.79 -14.10
CA LEU A 148 -17.93 -18.74 -12.63
C LEU A 148 -18.74 -19.93 -12.08
N THR A 149 -19.74 -20.40 -12.82
CA THR A 149 -20.64 -21.47 -12.40
C THR A 149 -20.15 -22.91 -12.56
N ARG A 150 -19.01 -23.18 -13.19
CA ARG A 150 -18.53 -24.58 -13.36
C ARG A 150 -17.70 -25.09 -12.19
N ASN A 151 -17.06 -24.21 -11.42
CA ASN A 151 -16.04 -24.57 -10.42
C ASN A 151 -16.26 -23.93 -9.04
N LEU A 152 -17.50 -23.72 -8.62
CA LEU A 152 -17.80 -23.32 -7.25
C LEU A 152 -18.38 -24.50 -6.43
N PRO A 153 -17.55 -25.43 -5.92
CA PRO A 153 -17.99 -26.47 -4.98
C PRO A 153 -18.71 -25.92 -3.73
N TYR A 154 -18.49 -24.64 -3.39
CA TYR A 154 -19.02 -24.03 -2.16
C TYR A 154 -20.48 -23.57 -2.23
N PHE A 155 -21.12 -23.55 -3.41
CA PHE A 155 -22.55 -23.23 -3.52
C PHE A 155 -23.47 -24.45 -3.41
N GLU A 156 -22.93 -25.66 -3.27
CA GLU A 156 -23.71 -26.89 -3.11
C GLU A 156 -24.59 -26.88 -1.84
N SER A 157 -24.21 -26.10 -0.82
CA SER A 157 -25.00 -25.93 0.40
C SER A 157 -26.07 -24.83 0.34
N TYR A 158 -26.06 -23.97 -0.69
CA TYR A 158 -26.96 -22.82 -0.80
C TYR A 158 -27.55 -22.63 -2.21
N GLY A 159 -28.68 -23.29 -2.46
CA GLY A 159 -29.70 -22.82 -3.42
C GLY A 159 -29.23 -22.66 -4.87
N PHE A 160 -28.74 -23.75 -5.47
CA PHE A 160 -28.33 -23.85 -6.87
C PHE A 160 -29.31 -23.18 -7.85
N ASP A 161 -30.62 -23.39 -7.64
CA ASP A 161 -31.66 -22.88 -8.52
C ASP A 161 -31.74 -21.34 -8.54
N LYS A 162 -31.54 -20.69 -7.39
CA LYS A 162 -31.60 -19.22 -7.29
C LYS A 162 -30.43 -18.60 -8.01
N ILE A 163 -29.23 -19.17 -7.91
CA ILE A 163 -28.03 -18.65 -8.56
C ILE A 163 -28.10 -18.87 -10.07
N LYS A 164 -28.59 -20.03 -10.51
CA LYS A 164 -28.82 -20.33 -11.93
C LYS A 164 -29.82 -19.35 -12.55
N GLN A 165 -30.92 -19.06 -11.86
CA GLN A 165 -31.89 -18.04 -12.29
C GLN A 165 -31.28 -16.63 -12.35
N LEU A 166 -30.47 -16.25 -11.35
CA LEU A 166 -29.79 -14.95 -11.34
C LEU A 166 -28.76 -14.85 -12.49
N LYS A 167 -28.11 -15.95 -12.88
CA LYS A 167 -27.23 -16.00 -14.06
C LYS A 167 -27.99 -15.77 -15.35
N GLU A 168 -29.09 -16.49 -15.56
CA GLU A 168 -29.93 -16.30 -16.76
C GLU A 168 -30.45 -14.86 -16.84
N LEU A 169 -30.80 -14.28 -15.69
CA LEU A 169 -31.16 -12.87 -15.57
C LEU A 169 -29.99 -11.91 -15.86
N SER A 170 -28.78 -12.24 -15.41
CA SER A 170 -27.56 -11.48 -15.67
C SER A 170 -27.28 -11.39 -17.17
N LEU A 171 -27.25 -12.55 -17.85
CA LEU A 171 -27.04 -12.67 -19.29
C LEU A 171 -28.14 -11.96 -20.09
N LYS A 172 -29.41 -12.18 -19.72
CA LYS A 172 -30.56 -11.59 -20.43
C LYS A 172 -30.63 -10.07 -20.28
N LYS A 173 -30.23 -9.53 -19.13
CA LYS A 173 -30.31 -8.08 -18.85
C LYS A 173 -28.98 -7.34 -19.05
N GLN A 174 -27.88 -8.04 -19.38
CA GLN A 174 -26.53 -7.51 -19.38
C GLN A 174 -26.19 -6.77 -18.07
N VAL A 175 -26.68 -7.30 -16.95
CA VAL A 175 -26.40 -6.79 -15.62
C VAL A 175 -25.39 -7.73 -14.97
N PRO A 176 -24.31 -7.24 -14.34
CA PRO A 176 -23.33 -8.09 -13.68
C PRO A 176 -23.99 -9.07 -12.69
N LEU A 177 -23.64 -10.36 -12.74
CA LEU A 177 -24.22 -11.41 -11.88
C LEU A 177 -24.13 -11.03 -10.39
N ILE A 178 -23.01 -10.42 -10.02
CA ILE A 178 -22.75 -9.93 -8.68
C ILE A 178 -23.79 -8.91 -8.18
N ASP A 179 -24.31 -8.01 -9.04
CA ASP A 179 -25.35 -7.04 -8.64
C ASP A 179 -26.64 -7.77 -8.25
N LEU A 180 -26.93 -8.88 -8.94
CA LEU A 180 -28.07 -9.72 -8.66
C LEU A 180 -27.85 -10.54 -7.38
N LEU A 181 -26.64 -11.05 -7.16
CA LEU A 181 -26.25 -11.74 -5.93
C LEU A 181 -26.37 -10.82 -4.70
N ILE A 182 -25.88 -9.58 -4.79
CA ILE A 182 -25.99 -8.56 -3.74
C ILE A 182 -27.46 -8.22 -3.46
N LYS A 183 -28.25 -7.93 -4.50
CA LYS A 183 -29.69 -7.63 -4.34
C LYS A 183 -30.48 -8.77 -3.72
N SER A 184 -30.03 -10.01 -3.94
CA SER A 184 -30.68 -11.21 -3.41
C SER A 184 -30.25 -11.60 -1.99
N ASP A 185 -29.40 -10.78 -1.34
CA ASP A 185 -28.82 -10.94 0.00
C ASP A 185 -27.96 -12.22 0.18
N CYS A 186 -27.53 -12.84 -0.92
CA CYS A 186 -26.77 -14.08 -0.88
C CYS A 186 -25.33 -13.89 -0.36
N LEU A 187 -24.76 -12.68 -0.42
CA LEU A 187 -23.37 -12.41 -0.02
C LEU A 187 -23.20 -11.93 1.43
N GLY A 188 -24.30 -11.75 2.16
CA GLY A 188 -24.26 -11.34 3.58
C GLY A 188 -23.76 -12.42 4.54
N LYS A 189 -23.59 -13.67 4.07
CA LYS A 189 -23.10 -14.80 4.86
C LYS A 189 -21.57 -14.92 4.71
N GLN A 190 -20.84 -14.94 5.82
CA GLN A 190 -19.37 -14.93 5.85
C GLN A 190 -18.73 -16.05 5.00
N ASP A 191 -19.33 -17.24 4.94
CA ASP A 191 -18.80 -18.38 4.18
C ASP A 191 -18.84 -18.15 2.65
N LEU A 192 -19.91 -17.48 2.18
CA LEU A 192 -20.09 -17.15 0.77
C LEU A 192 -19.12 -16.06 0.31
N ALA A 193 -18.78 -15.13 1.21
CA ALA A 193 -17.76 -14.12 0.96
C ALA A 193 -16.36 -14.74 0.77
N LEU A 194 -15.99 -15.71 1.62
CA LEU A 194 -14.71 -16.43 1.53
C LEU A 194 -14.60 -17.29 0.26
N GLY A 195 -15.65 -18.04 -0.07
CA GLY A 195 -15.69 -18.85 -1.29
C GLY A 195 -15.59 -17.99 -2.55
N TYR A 196 -16.34 -16.89 -2.60
CA TYR A 196 -16.30 -15.96 -3.71
C TYR A 196 -14.93 -15.24 -3.83
N SER A 197 -14.30 -14.89 -2.70
CA SER A 197 -12.93 -14.34 -2.71
C SER A 197 -11.92 -15.29 -3.35
N SER A 198 -12.00 -16.59 -3.01
CA SER A 198 -11.10 -17.62 -3.51
C SER A 198 -11.29 -17.83 -5.01
N GLU A 199 -12.53 -17.77 -5.46
CA GLU A 199 -12.86 -17.89 -6.87
C GLU A 199 -12.40 -16.68 -7.69
N LEU A 200 -12.57 -15.46 -7.16
CA LEU A 200 -11.97 -14.27 -7.77
C LEU A 200 -10.45 -14.41 -7.91
N ARG A 201 -9.76 -15.03 -6.92
CA ARG A 201 -8.31 -15.26 -7.01
C ARG A 201 -7.99 -16.22 -8.14
N ARG A 202 -8.75 -17.32 -8.24
CA ARG A 202 -8.61 -18.32 -9.30
C ARG A 202 -8.83 -17.70 -10.69
N LEU A 203 -9.87 -16.89 -10.85
CA LEU A 203 -10.16 -16.20 -12.11
C LEU A 203 -9.09 -15.18 -12.47
N PHE A 204 -8.64 -14.40 -11.50
CA PHE A 204 -7.55 -13.46 -11.69
C PHE A 204 -6.28 -14.16 -12.17
N LEU A 205 -5.93 -15.29 -11.56
CA LEU A 205 -4.80 -16.13 -11.98
C LEU A 205 -4.95 -16.76 -13.38
N SER A 206 -6.19 -16.88 -13.88
CA SER A 206 -6.47 -17.43 -15.22
C SER A 206 -6.27 -16.41 -16.34
N ILE A 207 -6.20 -15.11 -16.03
CA ILE A 207 -5.98 -14.06 -17.02
C ILE A 207 -4.48 -13.99 -17.33
N THR A 208 -4.12 -14.22 -18.59
CA THR A 208 -2.77 -14.02 -19.10
C THR A 208 -2.65 -12.66 -19.77
N GLU A 209 -1.73 -11.81 -19.31
CA GLU A 209 -1.53 -10.46 -19.86
C GLU A 209 -1.28 -10.46 -21.38
N GLU A 210 -0.51 -11.43 -21.87
CA GLU A 210 -0.20 -11.62 -23.30
C GLU A 210 -1.44 -11.84 -24.19
N SER A 211 -2.57 -12.25 -23.60
CA SER A 211 -3.82 -12.44 -24.35
C SER A 211 -4.61 -11.15 -24.53
N LEU A 212 -4.26 -10.07 -23.81
CA LEU A 212 -5.02 -8.84 -23.73
C LEU A 212 -4.46 -7.78 -24.69
N ALA A 213 -5.35 -7.17 -25.47
CA ALA A 213 -4.99 -6.09 -26.39
C ALA A 213 -5.23 -4.72 -25.76
N SER A 214 -6.50 -4.39 -25.48
CA SER A 214 -6.91 -3.04 -25.05
C SER A 214 -7.79 -3.08 -23.82
N PHE A 215 -7.90 -1.94 -23.14
CA PHE A 215 -8.79 -1.77 -22.00
C PHE A 215 -9.64 -0.51 -22.12
N ARG A 216 -10.77 -0.52 -21.42
CA ARG A 216 -11.64 0.64 -21.23
C ARG A 216 -12.21 0.62 -19.83
N PHE A 217 -12.11 1.73 -19.11
CA PHE A 217 -12.74 1.91 -17.82
C PHE A 217 -13.90 2.91 -17.94
N VAL A 218 -15.06 2.52 -17.40
CA VAL A 218 -16.28 3.33 -17.41
C VAL A 218 -16.67 3.61 -15.96
N PRO A 219 -16.53 4.86 -15.49
CA PRO A 219 -17.00 5.24 -14.16
C PRO A 219 -18.50 4.98 -14.00
N ALA A 220 -18.90 4.33 -12.91
CA ALA A 220 -20.30 3.99 -12.67
C ALA A 220 -20.63 4.04 -11.17
N ARG A 221 -21.83 4.54 -10.83
CA ARG A 221 -22.32 4.48 -9.43
C ARG A 221 -22.88 3.10 -9.14
N LEU A 222 -22.11 2.33 -8.39
CA LEU A 222 -22.48 1.00 -7.91
C LEU A 222 -23.43 1.12 -6.69
N LYS A 223 -24.75 1.29 -6.94
CA LYS A 223 -25.77 1.63 -5.93
C LYS A 223 -25.93 0.62 -4.76
N HIS A 224 -25.58 -0.66 -4.95
CA HIS A 224 -25.87 -1.73 -3.98
C HIS A 224 -24.62 -2.25 -3.24
N TRP A 225 -23.43 -1.76 -3.58
CA TRP A 225 -22.16 -2.39 -3.17
C TRP A 225 -21.65 -1.96 -1.78
N ARG A 226 -22.24 -0.92 -1.20
CA ARG A 226 -21.85 -0.39 0.13
C ARG A 226 -21.92 -1.41 1.28
N ARG A 227 -22.56 -2.56 1.09
CA ARG A 227 -22.77 -3.61 2.12
C ARG A 227 -21.87 -4.82 1.99
N VAL A 228 -21.04 -4.87 0.94
CA VAL A 228 -20.21 -6.03 0.68
C VAL A 228 -18.85 -5.80 1.35
N PRO A 229 -18.43 -6.63 2.33
CA PRO A 229 -17.07 -6.56 2.86
C PRO A 229 -16.06 -6.61 1.71
N ALA A 230 -14.86 -6.09 1.88
CA ALA A 230 -13.82 -6.18 0.85
C ALA A 230 -13.58 -7.66 0.47
N LEU A 231 -14.30 -8.14 -0.55
CA LEU A 231 -14.32 -9.55 -0.93
C LEU A 231 -12.99 -9.99 -1.50
N PHE A 232 -12.22 -9.04 -2.04
CA PHE A 232 -10.94 -9.32 -2.66
C PHE A 232 -9.82 -8.65 -1.91
N ASP A 233 -8.89 -9.48 -1.45
CA ASP A 233 -7.67 -9.05 -0.82
C ASP A 233 -6.73 -8.46 -1.90
N HIS A 234 -6.69 -7.13 -1.98
CA HIS A 234 -5.79 -6.42 -2.89
C HIS A 234 -4.31 -6.76 -2.64
N GLN A 235 -3.93 -7.21 -1.43
CA GLN A 235 -2.55 -7.65 -1.18
C GLN A 235 -2.19 -8.87 -2.04
N PHE A 236 -3.16 -9.74 -2.34
CA PHE A 236 -2.96 -10.88 -3.22
C PHE A 236 -2.59 -10.48 -4.65
N ILE A 237 -3.19 -9.40 -5.17
CA ILE A 237 -2.86 -8.87 -6.52
C ILE A 237 -1.38 -8.49 -6.56
N PHE A 238 -0.92 -7.77 -5.55
CA PHE A 238 0.41 -7.15 -5.53
C PHE A 238 1.53 -8.08 -5.04
N GLN A 239 1.20 -9.17 -4.34
CA GLN A 239 2.17 -10.20 -3.93
C GLN A 239 2.50 -11.20 -5.05
N ASN A 240 1.73 -11.21 -6.14
CA ASN A 240 1.87 -12.25 -7.16
C ASN A 240 3.07 -12.00 -8.08
N GLU A 241 4.13 -12.80 -7.88
CA GLU A 241 5.39 -12.64 -8.62
C GLU A 241 5.26 -12.87 -10.13
N LYS A 242 4.27 -13.67 -10.57
CA LYS A 242 4.05 -13.97 -12.00
C LYS A 242 3.63 -12.75 -12.82
N LEU A 243 3.16 -11.71 -12.16
CA LEU A 243 2.57 -10.53 -12.79
C LEU A 243 3.39 -9.25 -12.55
N ARG A 244 4.60 -9.34 -11.95
CA ARG A 244 5.45 -8.20 -11.53
C ARG A 244 5.89 -7.22 -12.62
N ALA A 245 5.47 -7.39 -13.88
CA ALA A 245 5.73 -6.43 -14.94
C ALA A 245 4.87 -5.16 -14.78
N HIS A 246 5.25 -4.31 -13.83
CA HIS A 246 4.69 -2.98 -13.65
C HIS A 246 5.34 -2.00 -14.64
N ASN A 247 5.02 -2.11 -15.93
CA ASN A 247 5.72 -1.35 -16.97
C ASN A 247 5.65 0.18 -16.73
N PHE A 248 4.53 0.67 -16.22
CA PHE A 248 4.33 2.07 -15.89
C PHE A 248 4.63 2.37 -14.42
N VAL A 249 4.06 1.62 -13.48
CA VAL A 249 4.16 1.92 -12.04
C VAL A 249 5.58 1.70 -11.53
N ALA A 250 6.25 0.60 -11.89
CA ALA A 250 7.65 0.41 -11.49
C ALA A 250 8.57 1.41 -12.18
N ARG A 251 8.26 1.82 -13.42
CA ARG A 251 8.97 2.93 -14.08
C ARG A 251 8.79 4.24 -13.31
N CYS A 252 7.57 4.58 -12.90
CA CYS A 252 7.29 5.76 -12.08
C CYS A 252 8.03 5.70 -10.74
N ILE A 253 8.02 4.55 -10.06
CA ILE A 253 8.77 4.37 -8.80
C ILE A 253 10.26 4.57 -9.07
N HIS A 254 10.83 3.90 -10.07
CA HIS A 254 12.24 4.01 -10.44
C HIS A 254 12.65 5.46 -10.73
N LEU A 255 11.85 6.20 -11.51
CA LEU A 255 12.09 7.61 -11.84
C LEU A 255 12.01 8.55 -10.62
N ASN A 256 11.36 8.13 -9.53
CA ASN A 256 11.19 8.92 -8.29
C ASN A 256 12.01 8.37 -7.12
N THR A 257 12.83 7.34 -7.35
CA THR A 257 13.73 6.75 -6.36
C THR A 257 15.16 6.84 -6.83
N HIS A 258 16.06 7.27 -5.96
CA HIS A 258 17.49 7.30 -6.24
C HIS A 258 18.16 6.15 -5.51
N GLN A 259 18.79 5.26 -6.26
CA GLN A 259 19.59 4.20 -5.68
C GLN A 259 20.91 4.79 -5.17
N LYS A 260 21.14 4.72 -3.86
CA LYS A 260 22.38 5.20 -3.21
C LYS A 260 23.42 4.09 -3.05
N ASP A 261 22.95 2.85 -2.90
CA ASP A 261 23.78 1.64 -2.79
C ASP A 261 23.04 0.42 -3.36
N SER A 262 23.68 -0.75 -3.42
CA SER A 262 23.16 -1.99 -4.01
C SER A 262 21.75 -2.36 -3.49
N TYR A 263 21.47 -2.12 -2.22
CA TYR A 263 20.19 -2.43 -1.58
C TYR A 263 19.52 -1.22 -0.91
N LEU A 264 20.07 -0.01 -1.06
CA LEU A 264 19.53 1.21 -0.45
C LEU A 264 18.99 2.17 -1.51
N TYR A 265 17.68 2.39 -1.46
CA TYR A 265 16.95 3.32 -2.29
C TYR A 265 16.47 4.49 -1.45
N MET A 266 16.47 5.68 -2.03
CA MET A 266 16.06 6.91 -1.36
C MET A 266 14.99 7.63 -2.16
N MET A 267 14.00 8.18 -1.46
CA MET A 267 12.94 9.01 -2.03
C MET A 267 12.79 10.28 -1.20
N ALA A 268 12.86 11.45 -1.85
CA ALA A 268 12.55 12.71 -1.22
C ALA A 268 11.04 12.88 -1.04
N ARG A 269 10.59 13.78 -0.15
CA ARG A 269 9.19 14.24 -0.08
C ARG A 269 8.74 14.77 -1.44
N GLY A 270 9.58 15.56 -2.08
CA GLY A 270 9.24 16.32 -3.28
C GLY A 270 8.66 17.71 -2.96
N SER A 271 8.46 18.51 -4.00
CA SER A 271 8.12 19.94 -3.91
C SER A 271 6.68 20.28 -4.28
N HIS A 272 5.83 19.30 -4.59
CA HIS A 272 4.43 19.59 -4.92
C HIS A 272 3.64 19.87 -3.63
N ASP A 273 2.74 20.84 -3.67
CA ASP A 273 1.93 21.28 -2.53
C ASP A 273 0.81 20.26 -2.21
N TYR A 274 1.20 19.15 -1.59
CA TYR A 274 0.27 18.17 -1.03
C TYR A 274 0.04 18.44 0.45
N LYS A 275 -1.24 18.59 0.81
CA LYS A 275 -1.68 18.62 2.20
C LYS A 275 -1.99 17.21 2.67
N PHE A 276 -1.00 16.54 3.26
CA PHE A 276 -1.11 15.16 3.72
C PHE A 276 -2.20 14.94 4.79
N CYS A 277 -2.64 16.00 5.47
CA CYS A 277 -3.72 15.94 6.46
C CYS A 277 -5.11 15.73 5.83
N HIS A 278 -5.29 16.03 4.54
CA HIS A 278 -6.57 15.79 3.87
C HIS A 278 -6.81 14.29 3.70
N GLU A 279 -8.00 13.83 4.08
CA GLU A 279 -8.37 12.42 4.10
C GLU A 279 -8.11 11.72 2.76
N LYS A 280 -8.47 12.35 1.63
CA LYS A 280 -8.23 11.78 0.30
C LYS A 280 -6.74 11.55 0.05
N THR A 281 -5.91 12.59 0.25
CA THR A 281 -4.46 12.52 0.07
C THR A 281 -3.82 11.52 1.01
N PHE A 282 -4.26 11.48 2.29
CA PHE A 282 -3.78 10.50 3.25
C PHE A 282 -4.03 9.07 2.78
N ARG A 283 -5.26 8.76 2.31
CA ARG A 283 -5.59 7.44 1.77
C ARG A 283 -4.76 7.09 0.54
N GLU A 284 -4.57 8.03 -0.38
CA GLU A 284 -3.73 7.82 -1.57
C GLU A 284 -2.28 7.51 -1.16
N VAL A 285 -1.67 8.28 -0.26
CA VAL A 285 -0.31 8.04 0.23
C VAL A 285 -0.22 6.72 0.99
N GLN A 286 -1.22 6.38 1.80
CA GLN A 286 -1.29 5.11 2.51
C GLN A 286 -1.28 3.92 1.53
N ARG A 287 -2.11 3.97 0.49
CA ARG A 287 -2.13 2.96 -0.58
C ARG A 287 -0.77 2.89 -1.28
N LEU A 288 -0.18 4.04 -1.62
CA LEU A 288 1.14 4.08 -2.26
C LEU A 288 2.23 3.42 -1.40
N ILE A 289 2.30 3.75 -0.11
CA ILE A 289 3.28 3.17 0.81
C ILE A 289 3.07 1.66 0.98
N GLN A 290 1.82 1.19 1.01
CA GLN A 290 1.53 -0.26 1.01
C GLN A 290 2.09 -0.93 -0.25
N ILE A 291 1.96 -0.29 -1.41
CA ILE A 291 2.48 -0.85 -2.66
C ILE A 291 4.00 -0.80 -2.75
N LEU A 292 4.62 0.31 -2.33
CA LEU A 292 6.07 0.37 -2.15
C LEU A 292 6.52 -0.77 -1.24
N GLY A 293 5.71 -1.10 -0.22
CA GLY A 293 5.90 -2.26 0.64
C GLY A 293 6.14 -3.52 -0.16
N HIS A 294 5.39 -3.81 -1.22
CA HIS A 294 5.60 -5.04 -2.02
C HIS A 294 6.92 -5.08 -2.81
N GLN A 295 7.57 -3.93 -3.07
CA GLN A 295 8.82 -3.84 -3.84
C GLN A 295 10.08 -3.81 -2.98
N PHE A 296 9.93 -3.46 -1.70
CA PHE A 296 11.03 -3.32 -0.74
C PHE A 296 10.80 -4.26 0.45
N ASP A 297 11.88 -4.84 0.98
CA ASP A 297 11.80 -5.69 2.16
C ASP A 297 11.41 -4.87 3.39
N GLN A 298 11.84 -3.61 3.44
CA GLN A 298 11.48 -2.67 4.49
C GLN A 298 11.50 -1.22 3.99
N ILE A 299 10.59 -0.40 4.53
CA ILE A 299 10.51 1.04 4.28
C ILE A 299 10.85 1.76 5.57
N VAL A 300 11.83 2.67 5.50
CA VAL A 300 12.19 3.57 6.59
C VAL A 300 11.67 4.96 6.24
N ILE A 301 10.87 5.56 7.11
CA ILE A 301 10.30 6.90 6.93
C ILE A 301 11.00 7.83 7.92
N ASP A 302 11.80 8.75 7.41
CA ASP A 302 12.35 9.85 8.19
C ASP A 302 11.26 10.92 8.33
N ALA A 303 10.40 10.78 9.34
CA ALA A 303 9.20 11.59 9.60
C ALA A 303 9.57 12.95 10.23
N PRO A 304 8.85 14.06 9.96
CA PRO A 304 9.17 15.35 10.55
C PRO A 304 8.99 15.32 12.08
N GLY A 305 9.55 16.30 12.78
CA GLY A 305 9.39 16.42 14.23
C GLY A 305 7.94 16.70 14.63
N LEU A 306 7.53 16.21 15.79
CA LEU A 306 6.18 16.37 16.30
C LEU A 306 5.84 17.84 16.61
N SER A 307 6.78 18.66 17.07
CA SER A 307 6.52 20.06 17.40
C SER A 307 6.25 20.97 16.17
N GLY A 308 6.59 20.53 14.95
CA GLY A 308 6.56 21.35 13.73
C GLY A 308 5.25 21.35 12.94
N GLY A 309 4.16 20.78 13.47
CA GLY A 309 2.87 20.68 12.78
C GLY A 309 2.27 19.26 12.84
N GLN A 310 1.34 18.94 11.92
CA GLN A 310 0.69 17.62 11.88
C GLN A 310 1.46 16.58 11.05
N ASP A 311 2.38 17.00 10.18
CA ASP A 311 3.07 16.08 9.27
C ASP A 311 3.84 14.96 10.00
N GLY A 312 4.51 15.26 11.13
CA GLY A 312 5.17 14.25 11.97
C GLY A 312 4.25 13.12 12.41
N GLU A 313 3.03 13.46 12.82
CA GLU A 313 2.00 12.52 13.24
C GLU A 313 1.40 11.76 12.05
N ILE A 314 1.18 12.45 10.93
CA ILE A 314 0.66 11.86 9.71
C ILE A 314 1.62 10.80 9.15
N PHE A 315 2.91 11.11 9.02
CA PHE A 315 3.92 10.15 8.58
C PHE A 315 4.12 9.00 9.57
N SER A 316 3.90 9.25 10.86
CA SER A 316 3.88 8.20 11.89
C SER A 316 2.71 7.23 11.69
N ARG A 317 1.50 7.73 11.37
CA ARG A 317 0.31 6.91 11.09
C ARG A 317 0.41 6.07 9.81
N LEU A 318 1.29 6.43 8.89
CA LEU A 318 1.54 5.68 7.64
C LEU A 318 2.45 4.44 7.86
N SER A 319 3.04 4.31 9.05
CA SER A 319 3.96 3.24 9.43
C SER A 319 3.29 2.11 10.24
N ASP A 320 3.90 0.93 10.25
CA ASP A 320 3.51 -0.19 11.11
C ASP A 320 4.02 0.00 12.55
N GLY A 321 5.09 0.79 12.70
CA GLY A 321 5.64 1.15 13.98
C GLY A 321 6.57 2.36 13.93
N VAL A 322 6.63 3.08 15.05
CA VAL A 322 7.44 4.29 15.20
C VAL A 322 8.54 4.09 16.23
N VAL A 323 9.72 4.58 15.90
CA VAL A 323 10.83 4.78 16.85
C VAL A 323 10.95 6.27 17.13
N LEU A 324 10.81 6.65 18.40
CA LEU A 324 10.93 8.04 18.82
C LEU A 324 12.39 8.36 19.18
N VAL A 325 12.99 9.31 18.47
CA VAL A 325 14.32 9.83 18.77
C VAL A 325 14.19 10.94 19.81
N VAL A 326 14.86 10.74 20.95
CA VAL A 326 14.86 11.64 22.11
C VAL A 326 16.25 12.20 22.30
N ASP A 327 16.36 13.51 22.46
CA ASP A 327 17.59 14.17 22.85
C ASP A 327 17.74 14.13 24.37
N GLY A 328 18.77 13.42 24.88
CA GLY A 328 18.99 13.26 26.31
C GLY A 328 19.42 14.55 27.04
N ALA A 329 19.94 15.54 26.31
CA ALA A 329 20.35 16.82 26.86
C ALA A 329 19.20 17.84 26.85
N GLU A 330 18.34 17.80 25.83
CA GLU A 330 17.28 18.81 25.64
C GLU A 330 15.86 18.34 26.03
N ASP A 331 15.53 17.07 25.85
CA ASP A 331 14.17 16.59 26.01
C ASP A 331 13.92 16.15 27.46
N SER A 332 13.20 16.98 28.21
CA SER A 332 12.76 16.61 29.56
C SER A 332 11.74 15.48 29.56
N SER A 333 11.63 14.74 30.67
CA SER A 333 10.64 13.67 30.85
C SER A 333 9.20 14.11 30.53
N ALA A 334 8.83 15.35 30.90
CA ALA A 334 7.51 15.91 30.59
C ALA A 334 7.29 16.04 29.07
N VAL A 335 8.30 16.52 28.34
CA VAL A 335 8.26 16.68 26.89
C VAL A 335 8.17 15.32 26.19
N ILE A 336 8.91 14.33 26.66
CA ILE A 336 8.82 12.94 26.16
C ILE A 336 7.41 12.39 26.37
N GLN A 337 6.81 12.59 27.55
CA GLN A 337 5.44 12.16 27.81
C GLN A 337 4.42 12.83 26.88
N THR A 338 4.59 14.13 26.59
CA THR A 338 3.72 14.84 25.63
C THR A 338 3.83 14.25 24.22
N MET A 339 5.04 13.94 23.75
CA MET A 339 5.24 13.28 22.46
C MET A 339 4.59 11.89 22.40
N MET A 340 4.79 11.09 23.45
CA MET A 340 4.20 9.75 23.56
C MET A 340 2.68 9.80 23.57
N ARG A 341 2.06 10.71 24.34
CA ARG A 341 0.60 10.89 24.35
C ARG A 341 0.08 11.25 22.97
N ARG A 342 0.76 12.17 22.27
CA ARG A 342 0.33 12.57 20.93
C ARG A 342 0.36 11.42 19.92
N LEU A 343 1.39 10.57 19.97
CA LEU A 343 1.45 9.36 19.13
C LEU A 343 0.36 8.35 19.52
N GLN A 344 0.08 8.19 20.82
CA GLN A 344 -0.99 7.32 21.32
C GLN A 344 -2.39 7.80 20.89
N ASP A 345 -2.66 9.11 21.02
CA ASP A 345 -3.92 9.74 20.60
C ASP A 345 -4.14 9.58 19.08
N ALA A 346 -3.05 9.55 18.31
CA ALA A 346 -3.05 9.28 16.88
C ALA A 346 -3.15 7.78 16.51
N ASN A 347 -3.30 6.90 17.51
CA ASN A 347 -3.32 5.44 17.40
C ASN A 347 -2.07 4.87 16.69
N VAL A 348 -0.90 5.44 17.00
CA VAL A 348 0.39 5.01 16.45
C VAL A 348 1.03 3.98 17.37
N ASN A 349 1.49 2.88 16.77
CA ASN A 349 2.26 1.85 17.47
C ASN A 349 3.71 2.32 17.70
N VAL A 350 4.04 2.73 18.92
CA VAL A 350 5.42 3.11 19.27
C VAL A 350 6.20 1.87 19.69
N LEU A 351 7.21 1.50 18.90
CA LEU A 351 8.06 0.32 19.14
C LEU A 351 9.09 0.56 20.23
N GLY A 352 9.53 1.82 20.39
CA GLY A 352 10.52 2.20 21.38
C GLY A 352 11.10 3.59 21.15
N THR A 353 12.13 3.91 21.92
CA THR A 353 12.84 5.19 21.85
C THR A 353 14.33 4.98 21.58
N VAL A 354 14.96 5.95 20.91
CA VAL A 354 16.41 6.05 20.78
C VAL A 354 16.85 7.29 21.51
N LEU A 355 17.70 7.12 22.51
CA LEU A 355 18.33 8.22 23.21
C LEU A 355 19.55 8.67 22.43
N ASN A 356 19.57 9.94 22.03
CA ASN A 356 20.69 10.59 21.35
C ASN A 356 21.29 11.67 22.25
N GLY A 357 22.59 11.94 22.13
CA GLY A 357 23.25 13.02 22.89
C GLY A 357 23.44 12.77 24.40
N ALA A 358 23.02 11.62 24.92
CA ALA A 358 23.29 11.20 26.31
C ALA A 358 24.75 10.84 26.52
#